data_AF-A0A6G3Y1B0-F1
#
_entry.id   AF-A0A6G3Y1B0-F1
#
_cell.length_a   1.000
_cell.length_b   1.000
_cell.length_c   1.000
_cell.angle_alpha   90.00
_cell.angle_beta   90.00
_cell.angle_gamma   90.00
#
_symmetry.space_group_name_H-M   'P 1'
#
loop_
_entity.id
_entity.type
_entity.pdbx_description
1 polymer ?
#
loop_
_entity_poly.entity_id
_entity_poly.type
_entity_poly.pdbx_seq_one_letter_code
_entity_poly.pdbx_strand_id
1 'polypeptide(L)'
;LGPNGAGKTTLVLHLNGILDAGSGTVRVAGLPVAKRNLAEIRRRVGIVFQDPDDQLFMPTVREDVAFGPATAGLRGPELEERVLRALKQVGMEEYAARPPHHLSFGQRRRVAVATV
;
A
#
# COMPACT_ATOMS: atom_id res chain seq x y z
N LEU A 1 18.82 4.91 -11.04
CA LEU A 1 18.83 6.09 -10.15
C LEU A 1 18.81 7.34 -11.03
N GLY A 2 18.05 8.36 -10.65
CA GLY A 2 17.96 9.64 -11.38
C GLY A 2 17.69 10.79 -10.42
N PRO A 3 18.01 12.04 -10.80
CA PRO A 3 17.90 13.21 -9.92
C PRO A 3 16.45 13.47 -9.48
N ASN A 4 16.27 14.28 -8.43
CA ASN A 4 14.95 14.79 -8.07
C ASN A 4 14.36 15.56 -9.25
N GLY A 5 13.05 15.42 -9.49
CA GLY A 5 12.39 15.97 -10.68
C GLY A 5 12.49 15.11 -11.95
N ALA A 6 13.26 14.02 -11.98
CA ALA A 6 13.36 13.14 -13.16
C ALA A 6 12.09 12.29 -13.45
N GLY A 7 10.96 12.55 -12.78
CA GLY A 7 9.70 11.82 -13.02
C GLY A 7 9.59 10.43 -12.40
N LYS A 8 10.45 10.07 -11.44
CA LYS A 8 10.43 8.74 -10.79
C LYS A 8 9.09 8.41 -10.13
N THR A 9 8.55 9.34 -9.35
CA THR A 9 7.24 9.20 -8.70
C THR A 9 6.14 9.11 -9.76
N THR A 10 6.18 9.97 -10.78
CA THR A 10 5.27 9.93 -11.92
C THR A 10 5.25 8.55 -12.57
N LEU A 11 6.42 7.96 -12.85
CA LEU A 11 6.53 6.63 -13.42
C LEU A 11 5.87 5.56 -12.53
N VAL A 12 6.14 5.56 -11.22
CA VAL A 12 5.53 4.61 -10.28
C VAL A 12 4.01 4.73 -10.25
N LEU A 13 3.47 5.95 -10.27
CA LEU A 13 2.03 6.18 -10.26
C LEU A 13 1.34 5.72 -11.56
N HIS A 14 2.03 5.74 -12.70
CA HIS A 14 1.52 5.14 -13.95
C HIS A 14 1.49 3.61 -13.87
N LEU A 15 2.48 2.97 -13.23
CA LEU A 15 2.53 1.51 -13.10
C LEU A 15 1.36 0.96 -12.27
N ASN A 16 0.85 1.70 -11.29
CA ASN A 16 -0.32 1.32 -10.49
C ASN A 16 -1.65 1.83 -11.10
N GLY A 17 -1.58 2.62 -12.17
CA GLY A 17 -2.75 3.25 -12.79
C GLY A 17 -3.42 4.31 -11.92
N ILE A 18 -2.65 5.00 -11.07
CA ILE A 18 -3.09 6.24 -10.40
C ILE A 18 -3.07 7.38 -11.42
N LEU A 19 -2.04 7.42 -12.27
CA LEU A 19 -1.98 8.29 -13.44
C LEU A 19 -2.29 7.50 -14.71
N ASP A 20 -3.05 8.10 -15.63
CA ASP A 20 -3.27 7.57 -16.97
C ASP A 20 -2.09 7.93 -17.87
N ALA A 21 -1.71 7.02 -18.78
CA ALA A 21 -0.57 7.18 -19.67
C ALA A 21 -0.68 8.40 -20.59
N GLY A 22 -1.90 8.86 -20.89
CA GLY A 22 -2.13 9.92 -21.87
C GLY A 22 -1.78 9.43 -23.28
N SER A 23 -0.51 9.56 -23.67
CA SER A 23 0.02 8.96 -24.90
C SER A 23 0.90 7.73 -24.59
N GLY A 24 0.74 6.69 -25.39
CA GLY A 24 1.46 5.41 -25.21
C GLY A 24 0.69 4.40 -24.36
N THR A 25 1.37 3.33 -23.95
CA THR A 25 0.75 2.25 -23.17
C THR A 25 1.66 1.77 -22.05
N VAL A 26 1.07 1.37 -20.93
CA VAL A 26 1.76 0.73 -19.82
C VAL A 26 1.20 -0.67 -19.65
N ARG A 27 2.08 -1.65 -19.43
CA ARG A 27 1.70 -3.03 -19.14
C ARG A 27 2.37 -3.50 -17.85
N VAL A 28 1.60 -4.11 -16.96
CA VAL A 28 2.08 -4.67 -15.70
C VAL A 28 1.63 -6.12 -15.60
N ALA A 29 2.59 -7.01 -15.35
CA ALA A 29 2.36 -8.47 -15.34
C ALA A 29 1.60 -8.97 -16.58
N GLY A 30 1.92 -8.42 -17.77
CA GLY A 30 1.27 -8.73 -19.04
C GLY A 30 -0.07 -8.04 -19.29
N LEU A 31 -0.66 -7.38 -18.29
CA LEU A 31 -1.95 -6.70 -18.40
C LEU A 31 -1.77 -5.23 -18.79
N PRO A 32 -2.50 -4.70 -19.79
CA PRO A 32 -2.57 -3.27 -20.02
C PRO A 32 -3.12 -2.53 -18.78
N VAL A 33 -2.47 -1.44 -18.37
CA VAL A 33 -2.97 -0.55 -17.33
C VAL A 33 -4.16 0.23 -17.90
N ALA A 34 -5.36 -0.32 -17.69
CA ALA A 34 -6.63 0.23 -18.16
C ALA A 34 -7.71 -0.09 -17.13
N LYS A 35 -8.79 0.70 -17.07
CA LYS A 35 -9.86 0.60 -16.05
C LYS A 35 -10.30 -0.84 -15.73
N ARG A 36 -10.52 -1.66 -16.76
CA ARG A 36 -10.95 -3.08 -16.63
C ARG A 36 -9.94 -3.98 -15.89
N ASN A 37 -8.65 -3.63 -15.91
CA ASN A 37 -7.56 -4.43 -15.32
C ASN A 37 -7.04 -3.84 -14.00
N LEU A 38 -7.43 -2.62 -13.62
CA LEU A 38 -6.84 -1.92 -12.47
C LEU A 38 -6.98 -2.69 -11.16
N ALA A 39 -8.12 -3.34 -10.93
CA ALA A 39 -8.31 -4.15 -9.73
C ALA A 39 -7.28 -5.29 -9.65
N GLU A 40 -7.03 -5.99 -10.76
CA GLU A 40 -6.05 -7.08 -10.80
C GLU A 40 -4.62 -6.57 -10.70
N ILE A 41 -4.31 -5.44 -11.34
CA ILE A 41 -2.98 -4.82 -11.27
C ILE A 41 -2.67 -4.37 -9.83
N ARG A 42 -3.61 -3.70 -9.17
CA ARG A 42 -3.45 -3.23 -7.78
C ARG A 42 -3.42 -4.35 -6.75
N ARG A 43 -3.97 -5.53 -7.06
CA ARG A 43 -3.78 -6.76 -6.26
C ARG A 43 -2.34 -7.31 -6.35
N ARG A 44 -1.63 -7.05 -7.45
CA ARG A 44 -0.27 -7.56 -7.70
C ARG A 44 0.83 -6.55 -7.38
N VAL A 45 0.50 -5.26 -7.39
CA VAL A 45 1.46 -4.16 -7.21
C VAL A 45 0.96 -3.21 -6.14
N GLY A 46 1.58 -3.26 -4.96
CA GLY A 46 1.45 -2.25 -3.92
C GLY A 46 2.39 -1.07 -4.14
N ILE A 47 2.04 0.09 -3.59
CA ILE A 47 2.91 1.27 -3.51
C ILE A 47 3.09 1.61 -2.03
N VAL A 48 4.35 1.76 -1.63
CA VAL A 48 4.71 2.37 -0.35
C VAL A 48 5.17 3.80 -0.63
N PHE A 49 4.48 4.78 -0.05
CA PHE A 49 4.80 6.19 -0.23
C PHE A 49 6.07 6.61 0.52
N GLN A 50 6.64 7.74 0.11
CA GLN A 50 7.87 8.26 0.71
C GLN A 50 7.63 8.73 2.15
N ASP A 51 6.53 9.44 2.37
CA ASP A 51 6.05 9.85 3.69
C ASP A 51 4.95 8.87 4.15
N PRO A 52 5.13 8.15 5.28
CA PRO A 52 4.07 7.29 5.80
C PRO A 52 2.82 8.08 6.22
N ASP A 53 2.91 9.38 6.49
CA ASP A 53 1.76 10.21 6.87
C ASP A 53 0.82 10.46 5.68
N ASP A 54 1.29 10.27 4.44
CA ASP A 54 0.45 10.26 3.23
C ASP A 54 -0.31 8.93 3.02
N GLN A 55 0.02 7.89 3.80
CA GLN A 55 -0.47 6.52 3.59
C GLN A 55 -1.24 5.96 4.79
N LEU A 56 -0.91 6.36 6.02
CA LEU A 56 -1.55 5.88 7.24
C LEU A 56 -2.65 6.85 7.67
N PHE A 57 -3.91 6.41 7.59
CA PHE A 57 -5.07 7.29 7.79
C PHE A 57 -6.16 6.69 8.70
N MET A 58 -5.94 5.50 9.25
CA MET A 58 -6.89 4.86 10.15
C MET A 58 -6.64 5.20 11.63
N PRO A 59 -7.67 5.06 12.49
CA PRO A 59 -7.52 5.34 13.91
C PRO A 59 -6.46 4.48 14.60
N THR A 60 -6.28 3.22 14.15
CA THR A 60 -5.28 2.30 14.68
C THR A 60 -4.46 1.63 13.59
N VAL A 61 -3.24 1.22 13.93
CA VAL A 61 -2.34 0.44 13.06
C VAL A 61 -3.01 -0.80 12.48
N ARG A 62 -3.77 -1.53 13.31
CA ARG A 62 -4.51 -2.72 12.88
C ARG A 62 -5.54 -2.39 11.80
N GLU A 63 -6.27 -1.29 11.96
CA GLU A 63 -7.28 -0.86 10.99
C GLU A 63 -6.66 -0.42 9.67
N ASP A 64 -5.51 0.27 9.70
CA ASP A 64 -4.77 0.65 8.49
C ASP A 64 -4.32 -0.58 7.69
N VAL A 65 -3.73 -1.57 8.38
CA VAL A 65 -3.28 -2.83 7.76
C VAL A 65 -4.46 -3.68 7.28
N ALA A 66 -5.60 -3.62 7.96
CA ALA A 66 -6.82 -4.31 7.56
C ALA A 66 -7.51 -3.69 6.33
N PHE A 67 -7.28 -2.41 6.05
CA PHE A 67 -8.04 -1.64 5.05
C PHE A 67 -8.02 -2.28 3.66
N GLY A 68 -6.83 -2.60 3.15
CA GLY A 68 -6.66 -3.23 1.82
C GLY A 68 -7.36 -4.59 1.72
N PRO A 69 -7.00 -5.57 2.57
CA PRO A 69 -7.66 -6.88 2.61
C PRO A 69 -9.18 -6.81 2.81
N ALA A 70 -9.67 -5.93 3.69
CA ALA A 70 -11.09 -5.73 3.90
C ALA A 70 -11.76 -5.14 2.65
N THR A 71 -11.14 -4.19 1.96
CA THR A 71 -11.66 -3.67 0.69
C THR A 71 -11.70 -4.75 -0.40
N ALA A 72 -10.78 -5.72 -0.35
CA ALA A 72 -10.76 -6.89 -1.23
C ALA A 72 -11.76 -8.01 -0.85
N GLY A 73 -12.50 -7.84 0.25
CA GLY A 73 -13.58 -8.76 0.66
C GLY A 73 -13.24 -9.73 1.79
N LEU A 74 -12.02 -9.72 2.36
CA LEU A 74 -11.66 -10.60 3.49
C LEU A 74 -12.38 -10.16 4.77
N ARG A 75 -12.94 -11.09 5.54
CA ARG A 75 -13.71 -10.81 6.75
C ARG A 75 -13.39 -11.82 7.86
N GLY A 76 -13.75 -11.46 9.10
CA GLY A 76 -13.71 -12.36 10.24
C GLY A 76 -12.31 -12.91 10.53
N PRO A 77 -12.19 -14.19 10.94
CA PRO A 77 -10.92 -14.77 11.35
C PRO A 77 -9.81 -14.71 10.28
N GLU A 78 -10.17 -14.82 8.99
CA GLU A 78 -9.19 -14.75 7.89
C GLU A 78 -8.57 -13.36 7.78
N LEU A 79 -9.36 -12.30 7.96
CA LEU A 79 -8.87 -10.93 7.96
C LEU A 79 -7.90 -10.70 9.13
N GLU A 80 -8.29 -11.14 10.33
CA GLU A 80 -7.46 -10.99 11.52
C GLU A 80 -6.14 -11.76 11.39
N GLU A 81 -6.17 -12.99 10.86
CA GLU A 81 -4.95 -13.75 10.58
C GLU A 81 -4.04 -13.04 9.58
N ARG A 82 -4.61 -12.46 8.51
CA ARG A 82 -3.85 -11.72 7.50
C ARG A 82 -3.16 -10.50 8.11
N VAL A 83 -3.88 -9.73 8.93
CA VAL A 83 -3.38 -8.50 9.57
C VAL A 83 -2.26 -8.84 10.55
N LEU A 84 -2.47 -9.83 11.43
CA LEU A 84 -1.44 -10.27 12.38
C LEU A 84 -0.19 -10.75 11.66
N ARG A 85 -0.34 -11.53 10.59
CA ARG A 85 0.79 -12.02 9.78
C ARG A 85 1.58 -10.87 9.16
N ALA A 86 0.91 -9.86 8.61
CA ALA A 86 1.58 -8.69 8.02
C ALA A 86 2.34 -7.87 9.07
N LEU A 87 1.71 -7.61 10.22
CA LEU A 87 2.36 -6.92 11.34
C LEU A 87 3.56 -7.68 11.91
N LYS A 88 3.49 -9.02 11.92
CA LYS A 88 4.62 -9.88 12.32
C LYS A 88 5.84 -9.68 11.43
N GLN A 89 5.63 -9.67 10.12
CA GLN A 89 6.72 -9.58 9.13
C GLN A 89 7.51 -8.28 9.26
N VAL A 90 6.88 -7.21 9.77
CA VAL A 90 7.53 -5.92 10.00
C VAL A 90 7.87 -5.66 11.48
N GLY A 91 7.61 -6.62 12.38
CA GLY A 91 7.87 -6.50 13.82
C GLY A 91 7.07 -5.39 14.49
N MET A 92 5.77 -5.29 14.18
CA MET A 92 4.85 -4.27 14.70
C MET A 92 3.60 -4.83 15.39
N GLU A 93 3.56 -6.13 15.71
CA GLU A 93 2.40 -6.79 16.35
C GLU A 93 1.96 -6.09 17.65
N GLU A 94 2.90 -5.73 18.52
CA GLU A 94 2.63 -5.08 19.82
C GLU A 94 2.06 -3.66 19.70
N TYR A 95 2.10 -3.08 18.49
CA TYR A 95 1.62 -1.73 18.20
C TYR A 95 0.25 -1.73 17.51
N ALA A 96 -0.36 -2.89 17.27
CA ALA A 96 -1.59 -3.05 16.50
C ALA A 96 -2.73 -2.11 16.96
N ALA A 97 -2.89 -1.94 18.27
CA ALA A 97 -3.96 -1.10 18.84
C ALA A 97 -3.58 0.39 18.96
N ARG A 98 -2.35 0.78 18.62
CA ARG A 98 -1.91 2.18 18.79
C ARG A 98 -2.37 3.04 17.61
N PRO A 99 -2.65 4.33 17.86
CA PRO A 99 -2.78 5.31 16.80
C PRO A 99 -1.46 5.50 16.04
N PRO A 100 -1.46 5.57 14.69
CA PRO A 100 -0.23 5.75 13.91
C PRO A 100 0.61 6.96 14.31
N HIS A 101 -0.03 8.08 14.67
CA HIS A 101 0.66 9.32 15.07
C HIS A 101 1.41 9.22 16.41
N HIS A 102 1.15 8.18 17.22
CA HIS A 102 1.94 7.88 18.43
C HIS A 102 3.18 7.02 18.16
N LEU A 103 3.42 6.62 16.90
CA LEU A 103 4.59 5.86 16.51
C LEU A 103 5.73 6.77 16.07
N SER A 104 6.97 6.31 16.24
CA SER A 104 8.12 6.97 15.62
C SER A 104 8.03 6.91 14.09
N PHE A 105 8.72 7.82 13.41
CA PHE A 105 8.74 7.83 11.94
C PHE A 105 9.17 6.47 11.34
N GLY A 106 10.20 5.84 11.91
CA GLY A 106 10.65 4.51 11.46
C GLY A 106 9.61 3.41 11.70
N GLN A 107 8.86 3.48 12.80
CA GLN A 107 7.74 2.58 13.05
C GLN A 107 6.60 2.80 12.05
N ARG A 108 6.24 4.06 11.74
CA ARG A 108 5.24 4.38 10.72
C ARG A 108 5.65 3.86 9.34
N ARG A 109 6.92 3.99 8.94
CA ARG A 109 7.42 3.39 7.69
C ARG A 109 7.27 1.86 7.67
N ARG A 110 7.48 1.18 8.80
CA ARG A 110 7.27 -0.28 8.90
C ARG A 110 5.79 -0.64 8.78
N VAL A 111 4.90 0.12 9.40
CA VAL A 111 3.45 -0.08 9.26
C VAL A 111 2.99 0.18 7.82
N ALA A 112 3.49 1.23 7.15
CA ALA A 112 3.20 1.50 5.74
C ALA A 112 3.64 0.34 4.81
N VAL A 113 4.69 -0.40 5.16
CA VAL A 113 5.07 -1.63 4.42
C VAL A 113 4.11 -2.79 4.72
N ALA A 114 3.52 -2.86 5.92
CA ALA A 114 2.55 -3.91 6.25
C ALA A 114 1.18 -3.72 5.60
N THR A 115 0.84 -2.53 5.09
CA THR A 115 -0.44 -2.28 4.41
C THR A 115 -0.44 -2.67 2.92
N VAL A 116 0.70 -3.14 2.37
CA VAL A 116 0.86 -3.48 0.95
C VAL A 116 1.04 -4.97 0.68
#